data_AF-A0A962NRV9-F1
#
_entry.id   AF-A0A962NRV9-F1
#
_cell.length_a   1.000
_cell.length_b   1.000
_cell.length_c   1.000
_cell.angle_alpha   90.00
_cell.angle_beta   90.00
_cell.angle_gamma   90.00
#
_symmetry.space_group_name_H-M   'P 1'
#
loop_
_entity.id
_entity.type
_entity.pdbx_description
1 polymer ?
#
loop_
_entity_poly.entity_id
_entity_poly.type
_entity_poly.pdbx_seq_one_letter_code
_entity_poly.pdbx_strand_id
1 'polypeptide(L)'
;MQINECEIFQKNRANEFEWREIREAARAYIEKNIQNFPIRFEIVQPLRLSEYDFEQQAYKIWEPYQVDSVRMFEVLSAAYGHGWCGSSYEIKGYPKGLVFEFTRPLSITHIKMTPEEAKQFSETKMRGLPSGASTKAVYNSRDAYLVMNIKAYGYKGILKEMQVDPKAKILAALESYSIYADKDRQNLMFSETLRRKEGGKSAEEMLKNRVLENREKERLKEEKRKQKEAERKAQEEEVQEAKNKKSKR
;
A
#
# COMPACT_ATOMS: atom_id res chain seq x y z
N MET A 1 -18.32 -3.83 7.49
CA MET A 1 -19.05 -5.09 7.71
C MET A 1 -19.41 -5.79 6.41
N GLN A 2 -20.02 -5.14 5.43
CA GLN A 2 -20.25 -5.74 4.11
C GLN A 2 -18.98 -6.30 3.42
N ILE A 3 -17.78 -5.87 3.81
CA ILE A 3 -16.53 -6.35 3.19
C ILE A 3 -16.03 -7.64 3.84
N ASN A 4 -15.95 -7.69 5.17
CA ASN A 4 -15.30 -8.78 5.90
C ASN A 4 -16.29 -9.76 6.56
N GLU A 5 -17.52 -9.31 6.83
CA GLU A 5 -18.51 -10.01 7.67
C GLU A 5 -19.79 -10.25 6.88
N CYS A 6 -19.68 -11.03 5.79
CA CYS A 6 -20.77 -11.20 4.83
C CYS A 6 -22.01 -11.85 5.43
N GLU A 7 -21.84 -12.87 6.27
CA GLU A 7 -22.96 -13.58 6.90
C GLU A 7 -23.75 -12.63 7.82
N ILE A 8 -23.05 -11.86 8.65
CA ILE A 8 -23.67 -10.86 9.55
C ILE A 8 -24.40 -9.79 8.74
N PHE A 9 -23.78 -9.30 7.66
CA PHE A 9 -24.41 -8.33 6.78
C PHE A 9 -25.68 -8.90 6.12
N GLN A 10 -25.60 -10.09 5.53
CA GLN A 10 -26.73 -10.69 4.82
C GLN A 10 -27.91 -10.99 5.77
N LYS A 11 -27.63 -11.48 6.98
CA LYS A 11 -28.66 -11.82 7.97
C LYS A 11 -29.40 -10.60 8.52
N ASN A 12 -28.67 -9.53 8.84
CA ASN A 12 -29.23 -8.42 9.63
C ASN A 12 -29.54 -7.17 8.81
N ARG A 13 -29.11 -7.05 7.54
CA ARG A 13 -29.29 -5.81 6.75
C ARG A 13 -30.74 -5.37 6.56
N ALA A 14 -31.70 -6.29 6.64
CA ALA A 14 -33.13 -6.01 6.49
C ALA A 14 -33.78 -5.53 7.80
N ASN A 15 -33.16 -5.80 8.96
CA ASN A 15 -33.63 -5.34 10.26
C ASN A 15 -32.85 -4.07 10.65
N GLU A 16 -33.46 -2.90 10.45
CA GLU A 16 -32.77 -1.61 10.65
C GLU A 16 -32.32 -1.37 12.10
N PHE A 17 -33.06 -1.90 13.08
CA PHE A 17 -32.74 -1.73 14.50
C PHE A 17 -31.53 -2.57 14.89
N GLU A 18 -31.55 -3.88 14.61
CA GLU A 18 -30.40 -4.76 14.84
C GLU A 18 -29.18 -4.27 14.05
N TRP A 19 -29.37 -3.85 12.80
CA TRP A 19 -28.27 -3.35 11.99
C TRP A 19 -27.65 -2.06 12.54
N ARG A 20 -28.45 -1.19 13.15
CA ARG A 20 -27.95 0.00 13.84
C ARG A 20 -27.10 -0.39 15.04
N GLU A 21 -27.59 -1.29 15.90
CA GLU A 21 -26.86 -1.75 17.09
C GLU A 21 -25.51 -2.37 16.71
N ILE A 22 -25.49 -3.24 15.69
CA ILE A 22 -24.26 -3.86 15.20
C ILE A 22 -23.26 -2.79 14.70
N ARG A 23 -23.73 -1.76 13.98
CA ARG A 23 -22.86 -0.67 13.50
C ARG A 23 -22.30 0.17 14.65
N GLU A 24 -23.11 0.47 15.65
CA GLU A 24 -22.69 1.24 16.83
C GLU A 24 -21.67 0.45 17.66
N ALA A 25 -21.93 -0.85 17.89
CA ALA A 25 -20.99 -1.74 18.57
C ALA A 25 -19.66 -1.87 17.81
N ALA A 26 -19.70 -2.04 16.48
CA ALA A 26 -18.50 -2.10 15.66
C ALA A 26 -17.69 -0.80 15.71
N ARG A 27 -18.36 0.36 15.67
CA ARG A 27 -17.70 1.67 15.81
C ARG A 27 -17.02 1.80 17.18
N ALA A 28 -17.74 1.52 18.26
CA ALA A 28 -17.22 1.59 19.62
C ALA A 28 -16.02 0.65 19.81
N TYR A 29 -16.07 -0.54 19.22
CA TYR A 29 -14.94 -1.47 19.23
C TYR A 29 -13.72 -0.90 18.51
N ILE A 30 -13.88 -0.35 17.31
CA ILE A 30 -12.78 0.25 16.53
C ILE A 30 -12.15 1.42 17.30
N GLU A 31 -12.97 2.31 17.86
CA GLU A 31 -12.50 3.47 18.62
C GLU A 31 -11.72 3.04 19.87
N LYS A 32 -12.23 2.06 20.61
CA LYS A 32 -11.58 1.53 21.82
C LYS A 32 -10.27 0.81 21.52
N ASN A 33 -10.16 0.13 20.37
CA ASN A 33 -9.03 -0.73 20.03
C ASN A 33 -8.10 -0.13 18.97
N ILE A 34 -8.23 1.16 18.64
CA ILE A 34 -7.51 1.75 17.52
C ILE A 34 -5.98 1.61 17.63
N GLN A 35 -5.45 1.67 18.85
CA GLN A 35 -4.02 1.54 19.14
C GLN A 35 -3.50 0.10 19.00
N ASN A 36 -4.39 -0.89 19.02
CA ASN A 36 -4.04 -2.30 18.94
C ASN A 36 -4.05 -2.83 17.50
N PHE A 37 -4.52 -2.05 16.53
CA PHE A 37 -4.48 -2.48 15.14
C PHE A 37 -3.04 -2.66 14.65
N PRO A 38 -2.76 -3.71 13.85
CA PRO A 38 -1.43 -3.96 13.35
C PRO A 38 -0.98 -2.82 12.44
N ILE A 39 0.16 -2.22 12.80
CA ILE A 39 0.85 -1.22 11.98
C ILE A 39 2.06 -1.80 11.25
N ARG A 40 2.40 -3.07 11.50
CA ARG A 40 3.49 -3.76 10.83
C ARG A 40 2.92 -4.86 9.97
N PHE A 41 3.38 -4.91 8.74
CA PHE A 41 2.95 -5.84 7.71
C PHE A 41 4.17 -6.55 7.17
N GLU A 42 4.04 -7.86 7.00
CA GLU A 42 4.98 -8.66 6.24
C GLU A 42 4.37 -8.92 4.87
N ILE A 43 5.16 -8.69 3.81
CA ILE A 43 4.69 -8.85 2.43
C ILE A 43 5.66 -9.76 1.70
N VAL A 44 5.11 -10.84 1.14
CA VAL A 44 5.87 -11.81 0.35
C VAL A 44 5.54 -11.61 -1.12
N GLN A 45 6.56 -11.40 -1.95
CA GLN A 45 6.43 -11.30 -3.40
C GLN A 45 7.36 -12.27 -4.11
N PRO A 46 6.88 -12.97 -5.15
CA PRO A 46 7.74 -13.79 -5.99
C PRO A 46 8.67 -12.90 -6.81
N LEU A 47 9.93 -13.31 -6.91
CA LEU A 47 10.95 -12.77 -7.79
C LEU A 47 11.45 -13.87 -8.73
N ARG A 48 12.08 -13.47 -9.83
CA ARG A 48 12.78 -14.36 -10.75
C ARG A 48 14.19 -13.84 -10.96
N LEU A 49 15.16 -14.73 -10.93
CA LEU A 49 16.56 -14.37 -11.16
C LEU A 49 16.96 -14.70 -12.59
N SER A 50 17.70 -13.79 -13.20
CA SER A 50 18.24 -13.91 -14.55
C SER A 50 19.67 -14.46 -14.48
N GLU A 51 20.63 -13.77 -15.10
CA GLU A 51 22.03 -14.17 -15.17
C GLU A 51 22.79 -13.83 -13.89
N TYR A 52 23.82 -14.61 -13.62
CA TYR A 52 24.79 -14.33 -12.57
C TYR A 52 25.94 -13.53 -13.18
N ASP A 53 26.26 -12.40 -12.57
CA ASP A 53 27.40 -11.57 -12.91
C ASP A 53 28.58 -11.95 -12.00
N PHE A 54 29.62 -12.53 -12.59
CA PHE A 54 30.82 -12.96 -11.86
C PHE A 54 31.69 -11.79 -11.39
N GLU A 55 31.66 -10.65 -12.09
CA GLU A 55 32.43 -9.46 -11.71
C GLU A 55 31.78 -8.78 -10.51
N GLN A 56 30.45 -8.66 -10.52
CA GLN A 56 29.68 -8.06 -9.42
C GLN A 56 29.38 -9.03 -8.28
N GLN A 57 29.64 -10.33 -8.48
CA GLN A 57 29.26 -11.42 -7.58
C GLN A 57 27.79 -11.31 -7.16
N ALA A 58 26.90 -11.25 -8.16
CA ALA A 58 25.49 -11.02 -7.91
C ALA A 58 24.59 -11.66 -8.98
N TYR A 59 23.41 -12.15 -8.57
CA TYR A 59 22.34 -12.41 -9.52
C TYR A 59 21.63 -11.13 -9.89
N LYS A 60 21.42 -10.92 -11.18
CA LYS A 60 20.50 -9.91 -11.66
C LYS A 60 19.06 -10.39 -11.52
N ILE A 61 18.18 -9.58 -10.94
CA ILE A 61 16.74 -9.85 -10.94
C ILE A 61 16.23 -9.70 -12.38
N TRP A 62 15.40 -10.62 -12.83
CA TRP A 62 14.82 -10.56 -14.17
C TRP A 62 13.97 -9.30 -14.30
N GLU A 63 14.15 -8.55 -15.40
CA GLU A 63 13.61 -7.20 -15.62
C GLU A 63 12.15 -7.00 -15.15
N PRO A 64 11.17 -7.89 -15.44
CA PRO A 64 9.78 -7.68 -15.01
C PRO A 64 9.57 -7.67 -13.50
N TYR A 65 10.55 -8.17 -12.73
CA TYR A 65 10.52 -8.30 -11.28
C TYR A 65 11.47 -7.31 -10.59
N GLN A 66 12.19 -6.48 -11.35
CA GLN A 66 13.11 -5.51 -10.76
C GLN A 66 12.32 -4.41 -10.03
N VAL A 67 12.85 -4.03 -8.87
CA VAL A 67 12.39 -2.85 -8.14
C VAL A 67 13.46 -1.79 -8.33
N ASP A 68 13.21 -0.78 -9.16
CA ASP A 68 14.19 0.29 -9.39
C ASP A 68 13.63 1.65 -8.94
N SER A 69 14.25 2.22 -7.91
CA SER A 69 13.90 3.51 -7.32
C SER A 69 12.40 3.68 -7.00
N VAL A 70 11.73 2.59 -6.62
CA VAL A 70 10.28 2.58 -6.40
C VAL A 70 9.94 3.22 -5.06
N ARG A 71 9.11 4.27 -5.09
CA ARG A 71 8.55 4.91 -3.88
C ARG A 71 7.14 4.45 -3.54
N MET A 72 6.39 3.97 -4.53
CA MET A 72 5.01 3.53 -4.36
C MET A 72 4.96 2.04 -4.64
N PHE A 73 4.62 1.28 -3.61
CA PHE A 73 4.62 -0.16 -3.67
C PHE A 73 3.19 -0.67 -3.54
N GLU A 74 2.68 -1.25 -4.62
CA GLU A 74 1.32 -1.75 -4.68
C GLU A 74 1.22 -3.15 -4.07
N VAL A 75 0.19 -3.34 -3.26
CA VAL A 75 -0.11 -4.60 -2.60
C VAL A 75 -1.58 -4.89 -2.81
N LEU A 76 -1.81 -5.90 -3.65
CA LEU A 76 -3.13 -6.41 -3.95
C LEU A 76 -3.52 -7.45 -2.90
N SER A 77 -4.79 -7.42 -2.49
CA SER A 77 -5.34 -8.48 -1.64
C SER A 77 -5.53 -9.75 -2.45
N ALA A 78 -5.51 -10.93 -1.80
CA ALA A 78 -5.90 -12.18 -2.47
C ALA A 78 -7.34 -12.13 -3.01
N ALA A 79 -8.18 -11.26 -2.42
CA ALA A 79 -9.54 -11.00 -2.86
C ALA A 79 -9.65 -9.97 -4.01
N TYR A 80 -8.53 -9.51 -4.56
CA TYR A 80 -8.53 -8.54 -5.65
C TYR A 80 -9.19 -9.15 -6.90
N GLY A 81 -10.36 -8.62 -7.26
CA GLY A 81 -11.20 -9.14 -8.35
C GLY A 81 -12.41 -9.97 -7.89
N HIS A 82 -12.51 -10.32 -6.61
CA HIS A 82 -13.72 -10.92 -6.05
C HIS A 82 -14.73 -9.84 -5.63
N GLY A 83 -16.01 -10.14 -5.84
CA GLY A 83 -17.12 -9.29 -5.40
C GLY A 83 -17.33 -9.33 -3.87
N TRP A 84 -18.07 -8.37 -3.35
CA TRP A 84 -18.41 -8.27 -1.92
C TRP A 84 -19.71 -9.02 -1.63
N CYS A 85 -19.65 -10.06 -0.79
CA CYS A 85 -20.82 -10.84 -0.37
C CYS A 85 -21.74 -11.28 -1.52
N GLY A 86 -21.16 -11.73 -2.63
CA GLY A 86 -21.89 -12.14 -3.83
C GLY A 86 -22.30 -11.00 -4.76
N SER A 87 -21.81 -9.78 -4.55
CA SER A 87 -22.09 -8.63 -5.41
C SER A 87 -20.84 -8.03 -6.05
N SER A 88 -20.95 -7.67 -7.33
CA SER A 88 -19.84 -7.10 -8.10
C SER A 88 -19.72 -5.57 -8.02
N TYR A 89 -20.63 -4.89 -7.31
CA TYR A 89 -20.61 -3.42 -7.28
C TYR A 89 -19.45 -2.86 -6.43
N GLU A 90 -18.99 -1.68 -6.82
CA GLU A 90 -18.01 -0.92 -6.05
C GLU A 90 -18.65 -0.33 -4.78
N ILE A 91 -18.05 -0.59 -3.62
CA ILE A 91 -18.45 0.08 -2.38
C ILE A 91 -17.76 1.45 -2.37
N LYS A 92 -18.53 2.50 -2.64
CA LYS A 92 -18.03 3.88 -2.71
C LYS A 92 -17.19 4.23 -1.48
N GLY A 93 -15.94 4.64 -1.73
CA GLY A 93 -15.00 5.08 -0.69
C GLY A 93 -14.27 3.96 0.04
N TYR A 94 -14.49 2.69 -0.33
CA TYR A 94 -13.75 1.56 0.22
C TYR A 94 -12.64 1.11 -0.74
N PRO A 95 -11.37 1.10 -0.32
CA PRO A 95 -10.25 0.69 -1.17
C PRO A 95 -10.17 -0.83 -1.31
N LYS A 96 -9.94 -1.36 -2.53
CA LYS A 96 -9.73 -2.80 -2.79
C LYS A 96 -8.27 -3.25 -2.65
N GLY A 97 -7.35 -2.29 -2.64
CA GLY A 97 -5.92 -2.53 -2.55
C GLY A 97 -5.22 -1.46 -1.72
N LEU A 98 -3.96 -1.71 -1.40
CA LEU A 98 -3.11 -0.79 -0.68
C LEU A 98 -1.93 -0.37 -1.57
N VAL A 99 -1.55 0.91 -1.47
CA VAL A 99 -0.31 1.41 -2.05
C VAL A 99 0.51 2.02 -0.93
N PHE A 100 1.63 1.38 -0.60
CA PHE A 100 2.57 1.89 0.37
C PHE A 100 3.45 2.96 -0.28
N GLU A 101 3.37 4.19 0.22
CA GLU A 101 4.30 5.27 -0.13
C GLU A 101 5.46 5.24 0.87
N PHE A 102 6.62 4.77 0.42
CA PHE A 102 7.83 4.73 1.23
C PHE A 102 8.47 6.12 1.32
N THR A 103 9.08 6.40 2.48
CA THR A 103 9.87 7.63 2.68
C THR A 103 11.12 7.70 1.82
N ARG A 104 11.70 6.54 1.50
CA ARG A 104 12.90 6.39 0.68
C ARG A 104 12.57 5.45 -0.48
N PRO A 105 13.06 5.74 -1.70
CA PRO A 105 12.91 4.82 -2.81
C PRO A 105 13.62 3.50 -2.48
N LEU A 106 12.98 2.38 -2.83
CA LEU A 106 13.54 1.04 -2.74
C LEU A 106 14.16 0.67 -4.09
N SER A 107 15.37 0.12 -4.08
CA SER A 107 16.01 -0.43 -5.28
C SER A 107 16.54 -1.83 -4.98
N ILE A 108 15.97 -2.83 -5.65
CA ILE A 108 16.37 -4.23 -5.62
C ILE A 108 16.44 -4.68 -7.08
N THR A 109 17.63 -4.57 -7.66
CA THR A 109 17.93 -4.96 -9.04
C THR A 109 18.86 -6.16 -9.12
N HIS A 110 19.63 -6.40 -8.06
CA HIS A 110 20.60 -7.49 -7.95
C HIS A 110 20.61 -8.07 -6.54
N ILE A 111 21.04 -9.32 -6.41
CA ILE A 111 21.22 -10.04 -5.15
C ILE A 111 22.67 -10.46 -5.05
N LYS A 112 23.40 -9.85 -4.11
CA LYS A 112 24.81 -10.19 -3.85
C LYS A 112 24.89 -11.59 -3.26
N MET A 113 25.73 -12.44 -3.84
CA MET A 113 26.06 -13.78 -3.32
C MET A 113 27.33 -14.31 -3.97
N THR A 114 28.01 -15.22 -3.30
CA THR A 114 29.26 -15.78 -3.81
C THR A 114 29.02 -16.69 -5.03
N PRO A 115 30.04 -16.92 -5.88
CA PRO A 115 29.92 -17.85 -7.00
C PRO A 115 29.53 -19.27 -6.56
N GLU A 116 29.97 -19.71 -5.39
CA GLU A 116 29.65 -21.02 -4.81
C GLU A 116 28.17 -21.12 -4.44
N GLU A 117 27.64 -20.10 -3.74
CA GLU A 117 26.22 -20.00 -3.40
C GLU A 117 25.35 -19.96 -4.66
N ALA A 118 25.78 -19.17 -5.65
CA ALA A 118 25.08 -19.03 -6.91
C ALA A 118 25.03 -20.34 -7.70
N LYS A 119 26.14 -21.09 -7.71
CA LYS A 119 26.21 -22.42 -8.33
C LYS A 119 25.24 -23.39 -7.66
N GLN A 120 25.25 -23.47 -6.33
CA GLN A 120 24.34 -24.36 -5.58
C GLN A 120 22.87 -24.01 -5.82
N PHE A 121 22.53 -22.71 -5.79
CA PHE A 121 21.19 -22.24 -6.10
C PHE A 121 20.78 -22.62 -7.53
N SER A 122 21.63 -22.36 -8.52
CA SER A 122 21.37 -22.72 -9.92
C SER A 122 21.15 -24.21 -10.11
N GLU A 123 22.04 -25.05 -9.58
CA GLU A 123 21.93 -26.51 -9.72
C GLU A 123 20.64 -27.04 -9.10
N THR A 124 20.23 -26.47 -7.97
CA THR A 124 18.99 -26.83 -7.29
C THR A 124 17.76 -26.43 -8.11
N LYS A 125 17.74 -25.19 -8.63
CA LYS A 125 16.61 -24.64 -9.39
C LYS A 125 16.51 -25.13 -10.83
N MET A 126 17.60 -25.67 -11.39
CA MET A 126 17.61 -26.20 -12.76
C MET A 126 17.43 -27.71 -12.79
N ARG A 127 17.32 -28.39 -11.65
CA ARG A 127 17.07 -29.84 -11.57
C ARG A 127 15.77 -30.19 -12.30
N GLY A 128 15.87 -31.01 -13.34
CA GLY A 128 14.72 -31.47 -14.14
C GLY A 128 14.39 -30.58 -15.35
N LEU A 129 15.14 -29.49 -15.59
CA LEU A 129 15.05 -28.80 -16.87
C LEU A 129 15.72 -29.63 -17.98
N PRO A 130 15.11 -29.73 -19.18
CA PRO A 130 15.71 -30.45 -20.29
C PRO A 130 16.97 -29.72 -20.80
N SER A 131 17.93 -30.49 -21.31
CA SER A 131 19.08 -29.95 -22.04
C SER A 131 18.60 -29.11 -23.23
N GLY A 132 19.05 -27.86 -23.31
CA GLY A 132 18.58 -26.91 -24.34
C GLY A 132 17.30 -26.14 -23.99
N ALA A 133 16.88 -26.14 -22.72
CA ALA A 133 15.79 -25.27 -22.26
C ALA A 133 16.04 -23.80 -22.67
N SER A 134 14.97 -23.10 -23.06
CA SER A 134 15.05 -21.68 -23.43
C SER A 134 15.47 -20.82 -22.24
N THR A 135 16.09 -19.67 -22.50
CA THR A 135 16.47 -18.69 -21.49
C THR A 135 15.30 -18.33 -20.55
N LYS A 136 14.11 -18.15 -21.11
CA LYS A 136 12.88 -17.87 -20.34
C LYS A 136 12.51 -19.03 -19.40
N ALA A 137 12.65 -20.28 -19.85
CA ALA A 137 12.40 -21.45 -19.01
C ALA A 137 13.40 -21.52 -17.85
N VAL A 138 14.67 -21.21 -18.10
CA VAL A 138 15.71 -21.13 -17.05
C VAL A 138 15.39 -20.04 -16.03
N TYR A 139 15.05 -18.83 -16.46
CA TYR A 139 14.70 -17.75 -15.52
C TYR A 139 13.43 -18.05 -14.73
N ASN A 140 12.45 -18.72 -15.37
CA ASN A 140 11.24 -19.22 -14.71
C ASN A 140 11.49 -20.40 -13.76
N SER A 141 12.65 -21.05 -13.78
CA SER A 141 12.97 -22.07 -12.79
C SER A 141 13.68 -21.48 -11.58
N ARG A 142 14.32 -20.30 -11.74
CA ARG A 142 15.01 -19.55 -10.67
C ARG A 142 14.05 -18.65 -9.90
N ASP A 143 13.01 -19.21 -9.29
CA ASP A 143 12.20 -18.46 -8.32
C ASP A 143 12.99 -18.13 -7.06
N ALA A 144 12.72 -16.93 -6.56
CA ALA A 144 13.07 -16.46 -5.23
C ALA A 144 11.87 -15.69 -4.65
N TYR A 145 11.92 -15.36 -3.37
CA TYR A 145 10.81 -14.71 -2.67
C TYR A 145 11.33 -13.54 -1.86
N LEU A 146 10.89 -12.33 -2.22
CA LEU A 146 11.13 -11.10 -1.49
C LEU A 146 10.15 -11.01 -0.32
N VAL A 147 10.68 -10.92 0.89
CA VAL A 147 9.93 -10.71 2.13
C VAL A 147 10.26 -9.32 2.65
N MET A 148 9.28 -8.43 2.70
CA MET A 148 9.43 -7.07 3.20
C MET A 148 8.69 -6.88 4.51
N ASN A 149 9.37 -6.27 5.48
CA ASN A 149 8.76 -5.84 6.74
C ASN A 149 8.50 -4.34 6.67
N ILE A 150 7.23 -3.97 6.66
CA ILE A 150 6.77 -2.60 6.42
C ILE A 150 6.01 -2.09 7.64
N LYS A 151 6.39 -0.91 8.14
CA LYS A 151 5.65 -0.18 9.17
C LYS A 151 4.82 0.94 8.54
N ALA A 152 3.50 0.83 8.67
CA ALA A 152 2.56 1.87 8.30
C ALA A 152 2.51 2.98 9.37
N TYR A 153 2.43 4.24 8.91
CA TYR A 153 2.36 5.41 9.78
C TYR A 153 1.06 6.18 9.65
N GLY A 154 0.43 6.17 8.47
CA GLY A 154 -0.80 6.91 8.30
C GLY A 154 -1.42 6.77 6.93
N TYR A 155 -2.72 6.98 6.90
CA TYR A 155 -3.50 7.06 5.69
C TYR A 155 -3.33 8.44 5.02
N LYS A 156 -3.05 8.44 3.71
CA LYS A 156 -2.86 9.65 2.89
C LYS A 156 -4.03 9.97 1.96
N GLY A 157 -4.94 9.03 1.74
CA GLY A 157 -6.07 9.20 0.83
C GLY A 157 -6.34 7.97 -0.03
N ILE A 158 -7.26 8.12 -0.98
CA ILE A 158 -7.57 7.10 -1.99
C ILE A 158 -6.94 7.53 -3.31
N LEU A 159 -6.14 6.65 -3.90
CA LEU A 159 -5.73 6.76 -5.29
C LEU A 159 -6.89 6.26 -6.15
N LYS A 160 -7.42 7.17 -6.98
CA LYS A 160 -8.45 6.88 -7.98
C LYS A 160 -7.81 7.05 -9.36
N GLU A 161 -7.55 5.94 -10.03
CA GLU A 161 -7.16 5.93 -11.43
C GLU A 161 -8.38 5.61 -12.28
N MET A 162 -8.46 6.16 -13.48
CA MET A 162 -9.55 5.81 -14.41
C MET A 162 -9.51 4.31 -14.69
N GLN A 163 -10.65 3.63 -14.53
CA GLN A 163 -10.83 2.19 -14.80
C GLN A 163 -10.10 1.22 -13.85
N VAL A 164 -9.49 1.71 -12.77
CA VAL A 164 -8.85 0.87 -11.75
C VAL A 164 -9.60 1.00 -10.43
N ASP A 165 -9.77 -0.12 -9.73
CA ASP A 165 -10.36 -0.14 -8.39
C ASP A 165 -9.61 0.82 -7.44
N PRO A 166 -10.32 1.58 -6.58
CA PRO A 166 -9.69 2.52 -5.67
C PRO A 166 -8.69 1.84 -4.73
N LYS A 167 -7.52 2.46 -4.56
CA LYS A 167 -6.47 1.95 -3.66
C LYS A 167 -6.22 2.92 -2.51
N ALA A 168 -6.07 2.42 -1.29
CA ALA A 168 -5.71 3.26 -0.15
C ALA A 168 -4.22 3.55 -0.19
N LYS A 169 -3.88 4.84 -0.21
CA LYS A 169 -2.49 5.29 -0.11
C LYS A 169 -2.09 5.34 1.35
N ILE A 170 -1.14 4.50 1.73
CA ILE A 170 -0.63 4.39 3.09
C ILE A 170 0.81 4.86 3.11
N LEU A 171 1.10 5.82 3.97
CA LEU A 171 2.44 6.27 4.22
C LEU A 171 3.16 5.26 5.12
N ALA A 172 4.32 4.77 4.68
CA ALA A 172 5.01 3.68 5.35
C ALA A 172 6.55 3.83 5.32
N ALA A 173 7.24 3.05 6.14
CA ALA A 173 8.67 2.81 6.01
C ALA A 173 8.92 1.31 5.89
N LEU A 174 9.84 0.95 5.00
CA LEU A 174 10.43 -0.37 4.95
C LEU A 174 11.44 -0.49 6.11
N GLU A 175 11.20 -1.40 7.04
CA GLU A 175 12.09 -1.66 8.18
C GLU A 175 13.21 -2.63 7.79
N SER A 176 12.88 -3.66 6.99
CA SER A 176 13.84 -4.61 6.44
C SER A 176 13.27 -5.32 5.23
N TYR A 177 14.14 -5.98 4.46
CA TYR A 177 13.72 -6.99 3.50
C TYR A 177 14.72 -8.15 3.47
N SER A 178 14.22 -9.31 3.08
CA SER A 178 14.98 -10.54 2.91
C SER A 178 14.57 -11.22 1.61
N ILE A 179 15.48 -11.97 0.99
CA ILE A 179 15.20 -12.76 -0.19
C ILE A 179 15.52 -14.21 0.11
N TYR A 180 14.55 -15.09 -0.14
CA TYR A 180 14.63 -16.52 0.10
C TYR A 180 14.62 -17.28 -1.22
N ALA A 181 15.29 -18.43 -1.27
CA ALA A 181 15.26 -19.32 -2.42
C ALA A 181 13.95 -20.11 -2.51
N ASP A 182 13.14 -20.15 -1.45
CA ASP A 182 11.90 -20.91 -1.37
C ASP A 182 10.76 -20.11 -0.72
N LYS A 183 9.53 -20.56 -0.97
CA LYS A 183 8.31 -19.91 -0.50
C LYS A 183 8.12 -20.05 1.01
N ASP A 184 8.63 -21.13 1.60
CA ASP A 184 8.50 -21.46 3.01
C ASP A 184 9.52 -20.72 3.89
N ARG A 185 10.42 -19.95 3.26
CA ARG A 185 11.44 -19.10 3.88
C ARG A 185 12.50 -19.88 4.65
N GLN A 186 12.83 -21.08 4.18
CA GLN A 186 13.83 -21.94 4.81
C GLN A 186 15.26 -21.60 4.39
N ASN A 187 15.45 -21.16 3.14
CA ASN A 187 16.76 -20.91 2.55
C ASN A 187 16.95 -19.41 2.29
N LEU A 188 17.54 -18.71 3.26
CA LEU A 188 17.85 -17.28 3.15
C LEU A 188 19.01 -17.08 2.16
N MET A 189 18.79 -16.22 1.16
CA MET A 189 19.82 -15.83 0.18
C MET A 189 20.44 -14.48 0.52
N PHE A 190 19.62 -13.54 0.99
CA PHE A 190 20.05 -12.17 1.27
C PHE A 190 19.12 -11.54 2.31
N SER A 191 19.65 -10.68 3.16
CA SER A 191 18.85 -9.85 4.07
C SER A 191 19.48 -8.49 4.27
N GLU A 192 18.64 -7.46 4.33
CA GLU A 192 19.06 -6.10 4.67
C GLU A 192 18.09 -5.50 5.67
N THR A 193 18.63 -5.04 6.79
CA THR A 193 17.89 -4.26 7.79
C THR A 193 18.15 -2.78 7.55
N LEU A 194 17.11 -2.03 7.24
CA LEU A 194 17.19 -0.60 7.01
C LEU A 194 17.21 0.12 8.37
N ARG A 195 18.36 0.05 9.04
CA ARG A 195 18.56 0.68 10.35
C ARG A 195 18.27 2.18 10.25
N ARG A 196 17.61 2.71 11.28
CA ARG A 196 17.56 4.16 11.51
C ARG A 196 19.01 4.64 11.66
N LYS A 197 19.44 5.61 10.85
CA LYS A 197 20.66 6.36 11.18
C LYS A 197 20.44 7.00 12.54
N GLU A 198 21.20 6.58 13.54
CA GLU A 198 21.27 7.28 14.83
C GLU A 198 21.70 8.73 14.57
N GLY A 199 20.97 9.70 15.14
CA GLY A 199 21.27 11.13 15.02
C GLY A 199 20.47 11.93 13.98
N GLY A 200 19.65 11.29 13.13
CA GLY A 200 18.67 12.00 12.28
C GLY A 200 17.27 11.97 12.88
N LYS A 201 16.44 13.00 12.64
CA LYS A 201 14.98 12.92 12.90
C LYS A 201 14.49 11.59 12.36
N SER A 202 13.88 10.77 13.21
CA SER A 202 13.57 9.40 12.80
C SER A 202 12.66 9.44 11.57
N ALA A 203 12.71 8.43 10.68
CA ALA A 203 11.76 8.37 9.56
C ALA A 203 10.32 8.53 10.06
N GLU A 204 10.02 7.94 11.23
CA GLU A 204 8.77 8.11 11.95
C GLU A 204 8.47 9.56 12.36
N GLU A 205 9.46 10.33 12.76
CA GLU A 205 9.32 11.74 13.16
C GLU A 205 9.19 12.65 11.94
N MET A 206 9.96 12.44 10.89
CA MET A 206 9.76 13.09 9.59
C MET A 206 8.36 12.80 9.04
N LEU A 207 7.88 11.57 9.24
CA LEU A 207 6.57 11.12 8.83
C LEU A 207 5.45 11.72 9.67
N LYS A 208 5.58 11.72 11.00
CA LYS A 208 4.66 12.37 11.93
C LYS A 208 4.55 13.86 11.61
N ASN A 209 5.68 14.53 11.40
CA ASN A 209 5.71 15.94 10.99
C ASN A 209 5.02 16.13 9.65
N ARG A 210 5.29 15.29 8.64
CA ARG A 210 4.64 15.39 7.33
C ARG A 210 3.13 15.13 7.39
N VAL A 211 2.68 14.22 8.26
CA VAL A 211 1.24 13.98 8.51
C VAL A 211 0.60 15.19 9.18
N LEU A 212 1.26 15.78 10.18
CA LEU A 212 0.79 16.99 10.86
C LEU A 212 0.72 18.18 9.90
N GLU A 213 1.78 18.42 9.11
CA GLU A 213 1.82 19.46 8.07
C GLU A 213 0.70 19.29 7.04
N ASN A 214 0.42 18.05 6.62
CA ASN A 214 -0.67 17.79 5.68
C ASN A 214 -2.04 18.07 6.32
N ARG A 215 -2.26 17.68 7.58
CA ARG A 215 -3.50 17.99 8.31
C ARG A 215 -3.71 19.48 8.45
N GLU A 216 -2.65 20.23 8.77
CA GLU A 216 -2.72 21.68 8.89
C GLU A 216 -3.01 22.36 7.55
N LYS A 217 -2.38 21.89 6.45
CA LYS A 217 -2.68 22.37 5.09
C LYS A 217 -4.13 22.13 4.70
N GLU A 218 -4.71 20.98 5.04
CA GLU A 218 -6.12 20.70 4.76
C GLU A 218 -7.05 21.60 5.59
N ARG A 219 -6.75 21.82 6.88
CA ARG A 219 -7.50 22.76 7.72
C ARG A 219 -7.51 24.17 7.14
N LEU A 220 -6.34 24.68 6.73
CA LEU A 220 -6.20 26.00 6.12
C LEU A 220 -6.95 26.12 4.79
N LYS A 221 -6.99 25.05 3.98
CA LYS A 221 -7.79 25.02 2.75
C LYS A 221 -9.29 25.08 3.03
N GLU A 222 -9.75 24.37 4.05
CA GLU A 222 -11.16 24.37 4.47
C GLU A 222 -11.59 25.75 4.98
N GLU A 223 -10.78 26.37 5.83
CA GLU A 223 -11.01 27.75 6.31
C GLU A 223 -11.10 28.74 5.15
N LYS A 224 -10.17 28.68 4.20
CA LYS A 224 -10.22 29.53 2.99
C LYS A 224 -11.47 29.29 2.14
N ARG A 225 -11.97 28.04 2.05
CA ARG A 225 -13.22 27.75 1.34
C ARG A 225 -14.42 28.36 2.05
N LYS A 226 -14.50 28.24 3.38
CA LYS A 226 -15.57 28.84 4.20
C LYS A 226 -15.56 30.36 4.10
N GLN A 227 -14.37 30.98 4.13
CA GLN A 227 -14.24 32.43 3.97
C GLN A 227 -14.74 32.90 2.59
N LYS A 228 -14.30 32.25 1.50
CA LYS A 228 -14.79 32.58 0.15
C LYS A 228 -16.29 32.38 -0.01
N GLU A 229 -16.87 31.37 0.61
CA GLU A 229 -18.32 31.13 0.59
C GLU A 229 -19.07 32.22 1.37
N ALA A 230 -18.55 32.66 2.51
CA ALA A 230 -19.10 33.76 3.29
C ALA A 230 -19.02 35.09 2.53
N GLU A 231 -17.88 35.40 1.90
CA GLU A 231 -17.71 36.59 1.06
C GLU A 231 -18.68 36.58 -0.12
N ARG A 232 -18.90 35.43 -0.77
CA ARG A 232 -19.87 35.30 -1.87
C ARG A 232 -21.31 35.53 -1.38
N LYS A 233 -21.69 34.98 -0.22
CA LYS A 233 -23.02 35.19 0.37
C LYS A 233 -23.23 36.67 0.75
N ALA A 234 -22.23 37.33 1.33
CA ALA A 234 -22.30 38.75 1.64
C ALA A 234 -22.48 39.61 0.37
N GLN A 235 -21.74 39.32 -0.71
CA GLN A 235 -21.91 40.00 -1.99
C GLN A 235 -23.30 39.75 -2.60
N GLU A 236 -23.82 38.53 -2.51
CA GLU A 236 -25.17 38.20 -2.98
C GLU A 236 -26.25 38.97 -2.18
N GLU A 237 -26.09 39.11 -0.86
CA GLU A 237 -26.96 39.89 0.02
C GLU A 237 -26.90 41.40 -0.30
N GLU A 238 -25.71 41.99 -0.46
CA GLU A 238 -25.56 43.40 -0.84
C GLU A 238 -26.21 43.72 -2.20
N VAL A 239 -26.04 42.84 -3.19
CA VAL A 239 -26.68 42.97 -4.51
C VAL A 239 -28.20 42.89 -4.37
N GLN A 240 -28.71 42.01 -3.53
CA GLN A 240 -30.15 41.86 -3.30
C GLN A 240 -30.75 43.07 -2.58
N GLU A 241 -30.07 43.62 -1.58
CA GLU A 241 -30.47 44.87 -0.92
C GLU A 241 -30.48 46.05 -1.90
N ALA A 242 -29.46 46.16 -2.75
CA ALA A 242 -29.39 47.20 -3.77
C ALA A 242 -30.54 47.11 -4.78
N LYS A 243 -30.90 45.89 -5.21
CA LYS A 243 -32.08 45.65 -6.07
C LYS A 243 -33.38 46.04 -5.37
N ASN A 244 -33.55 45.68 -4.10
CA ASN A 244 -34.74 46.02 -3.32
C ASN A 244 -34.90 47.55 -3.12
N LYS A 245 -33.79 48.27 -2.92
CA LYS A 245 -33.80 49.74 -2.82
C LYS A 245 -34.19 50.43 -4.14
N LYS A 246 -33.80 49.87 -5.30
CA LYS A 246 -34.19 50.40 -6.63
C LYS A 246 -35.67 50.17 -6.96
N SER A 247 -36.27 49.08 -6.50
CA SER A 247 -37.69 48.76 -6.75
C SER A 247 -38.68 49.66 -5.98
N LYS A 248 -38.22 50.32 -4.90
CA LYS A 248 -39.05 51.20 -4.06
C LYS A 248 -39.01 52.69 -4.46
N ARG A 249 -38.22 53.05 -5.47
CA ARG A 249 -38.17 54.41 -6.04
C ARG A 249 -38.95 54.43 -7.35
#